data_AF-A0AA92NQK6-F1
#
_entry.id   AF-A0AA92NQK6-F1
#
_cell.length_a   1.000
_cell.length_b   1.000
_cell.length_c   1.000
_cell.angle_alpha   90.00
_cell.angle_beta   90.00
_cell.angle_gamma   90.00
#
_symmetry.space_group_name_H-M   'P 1'
#
loop_
_entity.id
_entity.type
_entity.pdbx_description
1 polymer ?
#
loop_
_entity_poly.entity_id
_entity_poly.type
_entity_poly.pdbx_seq_one_letter_code
_entity_poly.pdbx_strand_id
1 'polypeptide(L)' 'MKIVLFDILMFIFTFFIAWGCLNSIKAKNTFAILFGFVSLMVFLFADGLIIYYLVKGA' A
#
# COMPACT_ATOMS: atom_id res chain seq x y z
N MET A 1 -11.49 -0.14 17.54
CA MET A 1 -10.91 -1.35 16.89
C MET A 1 -9.54 -1.64 17.52
N LYS A 2 -9.18 -2.89 17.85
CA LYS A 2 -7.81 -3.19 18.32
C LYS A 2 -6.87 -3.08 17.11
N ILE A 3 -5.87 -2.21 17.18
CA ILE A 3 -4.80 -2.16 16.18
C ILE A 3 -4.06 -3.49 16.23
N VAL A 4 -4.07 -4.22 15.12
CA VAL A 4 -3.41 -5.52 15.00
C VAL A 4 -2.08 -5.34 14.27
N LEU A 5 -1.13 -6.25 14.52
CA LEU A 5 0.16 -6.26 13.83
C LEU A 5 0.02 -6.18 12.30
N PHE A 6 -1.06 -6.77 11.75
CA PHE A 6 -1.36 -6.78 10.33
C PHE A 6 -1.65 -5.37 9.76
N ASP A 7 -2.31 -4.51 10.53
CA ASP A 7 -2.60 -3.12 10.11
C ASP A 7 -1.29 -2.34 9.93
N ILE A 8 -0.33 -2.54 10.84
CA ILE A 8 0.99 -1.91 10.79
C ILE A 8 1.80 -2.47 9.61
N LEU A 9 1.77 -3.79 9.39
CA LEU A 9 2.45 -4.42 8.26
C LEU A 9 1.92 -3.92 6.93
N MET A 10 0.60 -3.68 6.83
CA MET A 10 -0.03 -3.17 5.62
C MET A 10 0.55 -1.83 5.19
N PHE A 11 0.64 -0.85 6.09
CA PHE A 11 1.30 0.44 5.79
C PHE A 11 2.77 0.28 5.37
N ILE A 12 3.50 -0.62 6.01
CA ILE A 12 4.90 -0.92 5.65
C ILE A 12 4.99 -1.48 4.23
N PHE A 13 4.09 -2.40 3.85
CA PHE A 13 4.03 -2.94 2.50
C PHE A 13 3.66 -1.89 1.46
N THR A 14 2.70 -1.01 1.76
CA THR A 14 2.37 0.13 0.89
C THR A 14 3.61 0.99 0.60
N PHE A 15 4.43 1.26 1.63
CA PHE A 15 5.69 1.99 1.46
C PHE A 15 6.70 1.24 0.58
N PHE A 16 6.89 -0.07 0.78
CA PHE A 16 7.78 -0.88 -0.06
C PHE A 16 7.31 -0.98 -1.51
N ILE A 17 6.00 -1.07 -1.75
CA ILE A 17 5.44 -1.09 -3.10
C ILE A 17 5.67 0.26 -3.79
N ALA A 18 5.46 1.38 -3.07
CA ALA A 18 5.78 2.71 -3.59
C ALA A 18 7.25 2.84 -3.98
N TRP A 19 8.16 2.38 -3.11
CA TRP A 19 9.59 2.37 -3.38
C TRP A 19 9.96 1.45 -4.56
N GLY A 20 9.36 0.26 -4.64
CA GLY A 20 9.55 -0.68 -5.74
C GLY A 20 9.05 -0.11 -7.08
N CYS A 21 7.95 0.62 -7.07
CA CYS A 21 7.42 1.30 -8.25
C CYS A 21 8.37 2.40 -8.73
N LEU A 22 8.88 3.25 -7.82
CA LEU A 22 9.87 4.29 -8.13
C LEU A 22 11.17 3.73 -8.71
N ASN A 23 11.67 2.63 -8.17
CA ASN A 23 12.86 1.96 -8.71
C ASN A 23 12.59 1.30 -10.07
N SER A 24 11.39 0.76 -10.27
CA SER A 24 10.97 0.17 -11.54
C SER A 24 10.84 1.23 -12.66
N ILE A 25 10.44 2.46 -12.30
CA ILE A 25 10.47 3.62 -13.22
C ILE A 25 11.89 3.91 -13.67
N LYS A 26 12.87 3.92 -12.75
CA LYS A 26 14.29 4.11 -13.09
C LYS A 26 14.82 2.99 -14.00
N ALA A 27 14.36 1.76 -13.80
CA ALA A 27 14.72 0.60 -14.61
C ALA A 27 13.97 0.54 -15.97
N LYS A 28 13.07 1.48 -16.27
CA LYS A 28 12.23 1.52 -17.48
C LYS A 28 11.45 0.21 -17.75
N ASN A 29 11.12 -0.54 -16.69
CA ASN A 29 10.36 -1.78 -16.82
C ASN A 29 8.86 -1.50 -16.75
N THR A 30 8.24 -1.31 -17.91
CA THR A 30 6.82 -0.96 -18.04
C THR A 30 5.90 -1.95 -17.34
N PHE A 31 6.21 -3.25 -17.38
CA PHE A 31 5.39 -4.28 -16.72
C PHE A 31 5.44 -4.17 -15.20
N ALA A 32 6.64 -4.03 -14.63
CA ALA A 32 6.82 -3.89 -13.19
C ALA A 32 6.20 -2.59 -12.66
N ILE A 33 6.26 -1.51 -13.44
CA ILE A 33 5.61 -0.23 -13.10
C ILE A 33 4.09 -0.40 -13.07
N LEU A 34 3.49 -1.02 -14.09
CA LEU A 34 2.04 -1.20 -14.17
C LEU A 34 1.53 -2.10 -13.05
N PHE A 35 2.21 -3.23 -12.83
CA PHE A 35 1.89 -4.14 -11.74
C PHE A 35 2.05 -3.47 -10.37
N GLY A 36 3.15 -2.74 -10.17
CA GLY A 36 3.43 -1.99 -8.95
C GLY A 36 2.37 -0.92 -8.70
N PHE A 37 1.96 -0.18 -9.73
CA PHE A 37 0.94 0.86 -9.63
C PHE A 37 -0.44 0.30 -9.24
N VAL A 38 -0.88 -0.78 -9.88
CA VAL A 38 -2.15 -1.44 -9.54
C VAL A 38 -2.12 -1.97 -8.10
N SER A 39 -1.01 -2.60 -7.71
CA SER A 39 -0.83 -3.10 -6.33
C SER A 39 -0.88 -1.96 -5.32
N LEU A 40 -0.22 -0.83 -5.61
CA LEU A 40 -0.18 0.35 -4.75
C LEU A 40 -1.57 0.96 -4.55
N MET A 41 -2.40 1.01 -5.60
CA MET A 41 -3.80 1.47 -5.51
C MET A 41 -4.64 0.58 -4.59
N VAL A 42 -4.52 -0.74 -4.71
CA VAL A 42 -5.25 -1.69 -3.84
C VAL A 42 -4.81 -1.56 -2.39
N PHE A 43 -3.51 -1.46 -2.14
CA PHE A 43 -2.96 -1.30 -0.80
C PHE A 43 -3.35 0.03 -0.15
N LEU A 44 -3.29 1.15 -0.89
CA LEU A 44 -3.80 2.44 -0.40
C LEU A 44 -5.29 2.41 -0.07
N PHE A 45 -6.09 1.70 -0.87
CA PHE A 45 -7.51 1.54 -0.59
C PHE A 45 -7.75 0.76 0.71
N ALA A 46 -6.99 -0.32 0.94
CA ALA A 46 -7.06 -1.10 2.16
C ALA A 46 -6.56 -0.30 3.39
N ASP A 47 -5.48 0.48 3.26
CA ASP A 47 -5.01 1.40 4.31
C ASP A 47 -6.10 2.44 4.65
N GLY A 48 -6.79 2.96 3.63
CA GLY A 48 -7.92 3.87 3.80
C GLY A 48 -9.10 3.24 4.55
N LEU A 49 -9.41 1.96 4.27
CA LEU A 49 -10.43 1.21 5.02
C LEU A 49 -10.00 0.97 6.47
N ILE A 50 -8.75 0.62 6.72
CA ILE A 50 -8.21 0.47 8.07
C ILE A 50 -8.41 1.77 8.85
N ILE A 51 -8.01 2.91 8.29
CA ILE A 51 -8.19 4.24 8.92
C ILE A 51 -9.68 4.54 9.12
N TYR A 52 -10.52 4.31 8.10
CA TYR A 52 -11.96 4.58 8.18
C TYR A 52 -12.64 3.80 9.31
N TYR A 53 -12.37 2.50 9.44
CA TYR A 53 -12.92 1.68 10.51
C TYR A 53 -12.29 1.96 11.88
N LEU A 54 -11.04 2.44 11.91
CA LEU A 54 -10.39 2.90 13.13
C LEU A 54 -11.03 4.20 13.65
N VAL A 55 -11.36 5.13 12.75
CA VAL A 55 -12.02 6.42 13.08
C VAL A 55 -13.51 6.26 13.38
N LYS A 56 -14.25 5.46 12.59
CA LYS A 56 -15.69 5.24 12.79
C LYS A 56 -16.01 4.27 13.93
N GLY A 57 -15.05 3.43 14.31
CA GLY A 57 -15.12 2.51 15.45
C GLY A 57 -14.47 3.05 16.72
N ALA A 58 -14.28 4.37 16.84
CA ALA A 58 -13.83 5.11 18.01
C ALA A 58 -14.98 5.97 18.57
#